data_AF-A0A9D5R438-F1
#
_entry.id   AF-A0A9D5R438-F1
#
_cell.length_a   1.000
_cell.length_b   1.000
_cell.length_c   1.000
_cell.angle_alpha   90.00
_cell.angle_beta   90.00
_cell.angle_gamma   90.00
#
_symmetry.space_group_name_H-M   'P 1'
#
loop_
_entity.id
_entity.type
_entity.pdbx_description
1 polymer ?
#
loop_
_entity_poly.entity_id
_entity_poly.type
_entity_poly.pdbx_seq_one_letter_code
_entity_poly.pdbx_strand_id
1 'polypeptide(L)'
;MKTTKKLMLAAAAAVMASAVSAQVPSKPVEITSPGIVLAGSYDKTKLPKEAQEFITKYFPGTTVTKCEQYFAKGKISVELNSGVDIDFDTNGNPIEVEAPDHATLSRDVVKRLLHDTAFARLVADGYVDRVESIEIKRGRVVEVSIDKRNPDTYIFDVNGLFIALED
;
A
#
# COMPACT_ATOMS: atom_id res chain seq x y z
N MET A 1 34.99 -19.60 -55.96
CA MET A 1 35.55 -20.90 -56.39
C MET A 1 36.11 -21.61 -55.18
N LYS A 2 35.65 -22.85 -54.93
CA LYS A 2 36.37 -23.96 -54.26
C LYS A 2 36.55 -23.79 -52.74
N THR A 3 36.25 -24.75 -51.86
CA THR A 3 35.78 -26.14 -51.98
C THR A 3 35.44 -26.64 -50.58
N THR A 4 34.34 -27.38 -50.49
CA THR A 4 33.92 -28.24 -49.37
C THR A 4 34.92 -29.37 -49.11
N LYS A 5 35.09 -29.81 -47.85
CA LYS A 5 35.33 -31.23 -47.51
C LYS A 5 34.76 -31.59 -46.14
N LYS A 6 34.00 -32.69 -46.13
CA LYS A 6 33.27 -33.31 -45.00
C LYS A 6 34.12 -34.36 -44.26
N LEU A 7 33.56 -34.83 -43.13
CA LEU A 7 33.70 -36.15 -42.46
C LEU A 7 34.86 -36.22 -41.44
N MET A 8 34.75 -36.74 -40.20
CA MET A 8 33.99 -37.88 -39.66
C MET A 8 33.71 -37.76 -38.14
N LEU A 9 32.81 -38.61 -37.64
CA LEU A 9 32.41 -38.88 -36.24
C LEU A 9 33.56 -39.02 -35.23
N ALA A 10 33.31 -38.52 -34.01
CA ALA A 10 33.66 -39.22 -32.77
C ALA A 10 32.59 -38.92 -31.72
N ALA A 11 31.97 -39.97 -31.20
CA ALA A 11 31.05 -39.91 -30.07
C ALA A 11 31.85 -39.70 -28.77
N ALA A 12 31.41 -38.76 -27.95
CA ALA A 12 31.73 -38.74 -26.53
C ALA A 12 30.48 -38.26 -25.78
N ALA A 13 29.84 -39.19 -25.10
CA ALA A 13 28.77 -38.89 -24.16
C ALA A 13 29.35 -38.13 -22.97
N ALA A 14 28.85 -36.93 -22.72
CA ALA A 14 29.01 -36.23 -21.46
C ALA A 14 27.60 -35.81 -21.01
N VAL A 15 27.12 -36.50 -19.98
CA VAL A 15 25.87 -36.20 -19.30
C VAL A 15 26.07 -34.88 -18.54
N MET A 16 25.39 -33.83 -18.97
CA MET A 16 25.27 -32.58 -18.21
C MET A 16 23.77 -32.32 -18.07
N ALA A 17 23.29 -32.40 -16.84
CA ALA A 17 21.89 -32.23 -16.48
C ALA A 17 21.44 -30.79 -16.79
N SER A 18 20.57 -30.64 -17.78
CA SER A 18 19.83 -29.41 -18.02
C SER A 18 18.78 -29.25 -16.92
N ALA A 19 18.94 -28.26 -16.04
CA ALA A 19 17.86 -27.79 -15.19
C ALA A 19 16.75 -27.24 -16.09
N VAL A 20 15.67 -27.99 -16.24
CA VAL A 20 14.45 -27.51 -16.89
C VAL A 20 13.86 -26.44 -15.97
N SER A 21 13.93 -25.18 -16.42
CA SER A 21 13.07 -24.13 -15.87
C SER A 21 11.63 -24.51 -16.19
N ALA A 22 10.86 -24.92 -15.17
CA ALA A 22 9.44 -25.17 -15.30
C ALA A 22 8.71 -23.84 -15.48
N GLN A 23 8.66 -23.33 -16.71
CA GLN A 23 7.79 -22.22 -17.06
C GLN A 23 6.37 -22.76 -17.12
N VAL A 24 5.59 -22.50 -16.07
CA VAL A 24 4.17 -22.89 -15.98
C VAL A 24 3.42 -22.21 -17.14
N PRO A 25 2.79 -22.95 -18.05
CA PRO A 25 2.00 -22.35 -19.11
C PRO A 25 0.76 -21.67 -18.50
N SER A 26 0.68 -20.35 -18.60
CA SER A 26 -0.52 -19.58 -18.24
C SER A 26 -1.62 -19.85 -19.27
N LYS A 27 -2.47 -20.84 -19.01
CA LYS A 27 -3.74 -20.95 -19.74
C LYS A 27 -4.61 -19.74 -19.36
N PRO A 28 -5.26 -19.06 -20.32
CA PRO A 28 -6.23 -18.02 -19.99
C PRO A 28 -7.33 -18.62 -19.12
N VAL A 29 -7.58 -18.01 -17.96
CA VAL A 29 -8.70 -18.40 -17.10
C VAL A 29 -9.98 -17.95 -17.80
N GLU A 30 -10.71 -18.90 -18.36
CA GLU A 30 -12.03 -18.67 -18.93
C GLU A 30 -13.03 -18.60 -17.78
N ILE A 31 -13.32 -17.38 -17.30
CA ILE A 31 -14.24 -17.14 -16.18
C ILE A 31 -15.68 -17.32 -16.69
N THR A 32 -16.22 -18.53 -16.56
CA THR A 32 -17.60 -18.88 -16.97
C THR A 32 -18.61 -18.83 -15.82
N SER A 33 -18.24 -18.30 -14.66
CA SER A 33 -19.15 -18.10 -13.52
C SER A 33 -19.18 -16.62 -13.13
N PRO A 34 -20.34 -15.96 -12.99
CA PRO A 34 -20.42 -14.58 -12.55
C PRO A 34 -19.96 -14.48 -11.09
N GLY A 35 -18.66 -14.29 -10.89
CA GLY A 35 -18.06 -13.97 -9.60
C GLY A 35 -18.21 -12.48 -9.30
N ILE A 36 -18.55 -12.14 -8.04
CA ILE A 36 -18.52 -10.75 -7.59
C ILE A 36 -17.04 -10.33 -7.50
N VAL A 37 -16.63 -9.37 -8.32
CA VAL A 37 -15.29 -8.77 -8.23
C VAL A 37 -15.25 -7.87 -7.00
N LEU A 38 -14.52 -8.29 -5.96
CA LEU A 38 -14.39 -7.53 -4.70
C LEU A 38 -13.37 -6.39 -4.81
N ALA A 39 -12.25 -6.67 -5.49
CA ALA A 39 -11.19 -5.72 -5.76
C ALA A 39 -10.55 -5.99 -7.12
N GLY A 40 -9.87 -4.99 -7.68
CA GLY A 40 -9.11 -5.12 -8.91
C GLY A 40 -7.96 -4.12 -8.99
N SER A 41 -6.98 -4.42 -9.85
CA SER A 41 -5.90 -3.47 -10.14
C SER A 41 -6.49 -2.17 -10.66
N TYR A 42 -5.95 -1.05 -10.16
CA TYR A 42 -6.37 0.29 -10.54
C TYR A 42 -5.22 1.01 -11.22
N ASP A 43 -5.55 1.73 -12.29
CA ASP A 43 -4.57 2.51 -13.02
C ASP A 43 -4.20 3.76 -12.20
N LYS A 44 -2.96 3.83 -11.70
CA LYS A 44 -2.47 4.96 -10.91
C LYS A 44 -2.60 6.31 -11.60
N THR A 45 -2.63 6.35 -12.94
CA THR A 45 -2.85 7.60 -13.70
C THR A 45 -4.27 8.13 -13.58
N LYS A 46 -5.21 7.28 -13.12
CA LYS A 46 -6.62 7.60 -12.89
C LYS A 46 -6.92 7.96 -11.44
N LEU A 47 -5.93 7.95 -10.54
CA LEU A 47 -6.12 8.42 -9.18
C LEU A 47 -6.75 9.81 -9.18
N PRO A 48 -7.72 10.10 -8.30
CA PRO A 48 -8.25 11.45 -8.17
C PRO A 48 -7.13 12.46 -7.94
N LYS A 49 -7.31 13.68 -8.44
CA LYS A 49 -6.28 14.72 -8.41
C LYS A 49 -5.83 15.00 -6.96
N GLU A 50 -6.78 15.01 -6.05
CA GLU A 50 -6.61 15.21 -4.62
C GLU A 50 -5.67 14.15 -4.01
N ALA A 51 -5.80 12.88 -4.42
CA ALA A 51 -4.92 11.80 -3.97
C ALA A 51 -3.49 11.98 -4.52
N GLN A 52 -3.36 12.35 -5.79
CA GLN A 52 -2.05 12.60 -6.40
C GLN A 52 -1.32 13.78 -5.72
N GLU A 53 -2.06 14.86 -5.41
CA GLU A 53 -1.52 16.02 -4.70
C GLU A 53 -1.13 15.68 -3.26
N PHE A 54 -1.93 14.85 -2.57
CA PHE A 54 -1.59 14.37 -1.23
C PHE A 54 -0.27 13.57 -1.23
N ILE A 55 -0.14 12.58 -2.12
CA ILE A 55 1.09 11.78 -2.23
C ILE A 55 2.29 12.67 -2.55
N THR A 56 2.17 13.55 -3.55
CA THR A 56 3.25 14.44 -3.97
C THR A 56 3.72 15.36 -2.84
N LYS A 57 2.79 15.88 -2.04
CA LYS A 57 3.09 16.83 -0.97
C LYS A 57 3.68 16.17 0.27
N TYR A 58 3.11 15.06 0.71
CA TYR A 58 3.44 14.46 2.00
C TYR A 58 4.41 13.28 1.90
N PHE A 59 4.57 12.70 0.71
CA PHE A 59 5.50 11.60 0.44
C PHE A 59 6.38 11.93 -0.80
N PRO A 60 7.11 13.06 -0.78
CA PRO A 60 7.88 13.49 -1.94
C PRO A 60 8.96 12.47 -2.31
N GLY A 61 9.17 12.27 -3.61
CA GLY A 61 10.18 11.34 -4.12
C GLY A 61 9.79 9.85 -4.06
N THR A 62 8.58 9.54 -3.59
CA THR A 62 8.03 8.17 -3.64
C THR A 62 7.33 7.91 -4.97
N THR A 63 7.16 6.62 -5.29
CA THR A 63 6.42 6.15 -6.46
C THR A 63 5.41 5.11 -6.06
N VAL A 64 4.23 5.12 -6.70
CA VAL A 64 3.20 4.08 -6.52
C VAL A 64 3.67 2.75 -7.10
N THR A 65 3.82 1.75 -6.24
CA THR A 65 4.18 0.35 -6.58
C THR A 65 2.95 -0.51 -6.84
N LYS A 66 1.89 -0.29 -6.06
CA LYS A 66 0.62 -1.02 -6.18
C LYS A 66 -0.56 -0.06 -6.07
N CYS A 67 -1.60 -0.32 -6.85
CA CYS A 67 -2.85 0.42 -6.76
C CYS A 67 -4.03 -0.51 -7.04
N GLU A 68 -4.98 -0.56 -6.10
CA GLU A 68 -6.12 -1.47 -6.13
C GLU A 68 -7.41 -0.72 -5.76
N GLN A 69 -8.49 -1.01 -6.47
CA GLN A 69 -9.82 -0.49 -6.14
C GLN A 69 -10.63 -1.57 -5.46
N TYR A 70 -11.18 -1.26 -4.28
CA TYR A 70 -12.11 -2.11 -3.54
C TYR A 70 -13.54 -1.63 -3.74
N PHE A 71 -14.24 -2.25 -4.69
CA PHE A 71 -15.55 -1.77 -5.19
C PHE A 71 -16.61 -1.70 -4.09
N ALA A 72 -16.74 -2.75 -3.27
CA ALA A 72 -17.74 -2.82 -2.21
C ALA A 72 -17.46 -1.86 -1.04
N LYS A 73 -16.19 -1.49 -0.84
CA LYS A 73 -15.75 -0.58 0.22
C LYS A 73 -15.72 0.88 -0.24
N GLY A 74 -15.79 1.13 -1.56
CA GLY A 74 -15.67 2.47 -2.12
C GLY A 74 -14.31 3.11 -1.82
N LYS A 75 -13.23 2.31 -1.81
CA LYS A 75 -11.87 2.80 -1.55
C LYS A 75 -10.89 2.43 -2.66
N ILE A 76 -9.85 3.24 -2.80
CA ILE A 76 -8.70 2.99 -3.66
C ILE A 76 -7.47 2.90 -2.74
N SER A 77 -6.82 1.75 -2.73
CA SER A 77 -5.61 1.49 -1.95
C SER A 77 -4.38 1.73 -2.80
N VAL A 78 -3.39 2.39 -2.22
CA VAL A 78 -2.13 2.80 -2.86
C VAL A 78 -0.97 2.42 -1.96
N GLU A 79 -0.08 1.57 -2.47
CA GLU A 79 1.19 1.24 -1.84
C GLU A 79 2.30 2.08 -2.49
N LEU A 80 3.13 2.72 -1.67
CA LEU A 80 4.29 3.48 -2.11
C LEU A 80 5.56 2.62 -2.02
N ASN A 81 6.57 2.91 -2.84
CA ASN A 81 7.87 2.23 -2.78
C ASN A 81 8.62 2.44 -1.45
N SER A 82 8.20 3.39 -0.62
CA SER A 82 8.68 3.56 0.75
C SER A 82 8.11 2.52 1.73
N GLY A 83 7.10 1.73 1.31
CA GLY A 83 6.35 0.82 2.17
C GLY A 83 5.18 1.48 2.91
N VAL A 84 4.82 2.72 2.56
CA VAL A 84 3.65 3.39 3.13
C VAL A 84 2.42 2.94 2.35
N ASP A 85 1.36 2.57 3.08
CA ASP A 85 0.06 2.25 2.52
C ASP A 85 -0.94 3.39 2.78
N ILE A 86 -1.71 3.75 1.74
CA ILE A 86 -2.69 4.82 1.80
C ILE A 86 -3.98 4.34 1.17
N ASP A 87 -5.07 4.39 1.93
CA ASP A 87 -6.40 4.25 1.37
C ASP A 87 -7.06 5.60 1.18
N PHE A 88 -7.59 5.79 -0.03
CA PHE A 88 -8.39 6.94 -0.40
C PHE A 88 -9.85 6.56 -0.55
N ASP A 89 -10.75 7.48 -0.19
CA ASP A 89 -12.12 7.43 -0.67
C ASP A 89 -12.18 7.64 -2.20
N THR A 90 -13.37 7.49 -2.80
CA THR A 90 -13.54 7.69 -4.25
C THR A 90 -13.27 9.11 -4.75
N ASN A 91 -13.20 10.10 -3.84
CA ASN A 91 -12.88 11.50 -4.17
C ASN A 91 -11.38 11.80 -4.01
N GLY A 92 -10.58 10.83 -3.53
CA GLY A 92 -9.15 11.02 -3.30
C GLY A 92 -8.80 11.60 -1.94
N ASN A 93 -9.73 11.63 -0.98
CA ASN A 93 -9.39 12.00 0.40
C ASN A 93 -8.79 10.80 1.11
N PRO A 94 -7.66 10.94 1.83
CA PRO A 94 -7.09 9.86 2.61
C PRO A 94 -8.06 9.51 3.74
N ILE A 95 -8.40 8.23 3.83
CA ILE A 95 -9.20 7.63 4.90
C ILE A 95 -8.35 6.71 5.79
N GLU A 96 -7.20 6.26 5.31
CA GLU A 96 -6.23 5.50 6.10
C GLU A 96 -4.83 5.82 5.58
N VAL A 97 -3.87 6.01 6.50
CA VAL A 97 -2.45 6.10 6.18
C VAL A 97 -1.69 5.28 7.21
N GLU A 98 -0.91 4.32 6.73
CA GLU A 98 -0.12 3.39 7.53
C GLU A 98 1.36 3.53 7.18
N ALA A 99 2.18 3.64 8.23
CA ALA A 99 3.63 3.69 8.09
C ALA A 99 4.17 2.30 7.68
N PRO A 100 5.37 2.24 7.09
CA PRO A 100 6.04 0.96 6.87
C PRO A 100 6.26 0.21 8.20
N ASP A 101 6.44 -1.11 8.11
CA ASP A 101 6.78 -1.95 9.25
C ASP A 101 7.91 -1.34 10.11
N HIS A 102 7.67 -1.26 11.42
CA HIS A 102 8.61 -0.72 12.41
C HIS A 102 9.03 0.75 12.16
N ALA A 103 8.19 1.52 11.48
CA ALA A 103 8.38 2.95 11.26
C ALA A 103 7.16 3.75 11.71
N THR A 104 7.28 5.07 11.71
CA THR A 104 6.22 5.99 12.12
C THR A 104 5.98 7.05 11.05
N LEU A 105 4.76 7.60 11.04
CA LEU A 105 4.39 8.69 10.16
C LEU A 105 5.10 9.98 10.57
N SER A 106 5.49 10.78 9.57
CA SER A 106 6.05 12.10 9.84
C SER A 106 5.04 13.01 10.53
N ARG A 107 5.53 13.90 11.39
CA ARG A 107 4.68 14.86 12.12
C ARG A 107 3.79 15.71 11.19
N ASP A 108 4.25 16.02 9.98
CA ASP A 108 3.47 16.76 8.97
C ASP A 108 2.30 15.95 8.41
N VAL A 109 2.50 14.64 8.18
CA VAL A 109 1.43 13.71 7.79
C VAL A 109 0.40 13.61 8.91
N VAL A 110 0.86 13.40 10.15
CA VAL A 110 -0.02 13.32 11.34
C VAL A 110 -0.83 14.60 11.49
N LYS A 111 -0.19 15.77 11.38
CA LYS A 111 -0.88 17.07 11.46
C LYS A 111 -1.89 17.27 10.35
N ARG A 112 -1.61 16.78 9.14
CA ARG A 112 -2.54 16.90 8.02
C ARG A 112 -3.78 16.03 8.22
N LEU A 113 -3.66 14.86 8.84
CA LEU A 113 -4.76 13.90 8.96
C LEU A 113 -5.64 14.16 10.18
N LEU A 114 -5.10 14.79 11.22
CA LEU A 114 -5.82 15.03 12.46
C LEU A 114 -6.34 16.46 12.55
N HIS A 115 -7.47 16.62 13.25
CA HIS A 115 -7.88 17.93 13.73
C HIS A 115 -6.84 18.50 14.71
N ASP A 116 -6.67 19.82 14.75
CA ASP A 116 -5.66 20.51 15.57
C ASP A 116 -5.72 20.08 17.06
N THR A 117 -6.92 19.87 17.58
CA THR A 117 -7.16 19.39 18.95
C THR A 117 -6.56 18.00 19.20
N ALA A 118 -6.77 17.05 18.28
CA ALA A 118 -6.23 15.69 18.41
C ALA A 118 -4.71 15.69 18.23
N PHE A 119 -4.19 16.45 17.27
CA PHE A 119 -2.76 16.64 17.09
C PHE A 119 -2.10 17.22 18.35
N ALA A 120 -2.67 18.29 18.91
CA ALA A 120 -2.17 18.91 20.14
C ALA A 120 -2.22 17.96 21.33
N ARG A 121 -3.23 17.09 21.40
CA ARG A 121 -3.31 16.04 22.42
C ARG A 121 -2.16 15.05 22.30
N LEU A 122 -1.87 14.53 21.11
CA LEU A 122 -0.74 13.62 20.89
C LEU A 122 0.61 14.27 21.19
N VAL A 123 0.74 15.58 20.92
CA VAL A 123 1.94 16.37 21.31
C VAL A 123 2.05 16.44 22.83
N ALA A 124 0.97 16.77 23.54
CA ALA A 124 0.95 16.89 24.99
C ALA A 124 1.24 15.55 25.69
N ASP A 125 0.75 14.46 25.13
CA ASP A 125 0.96 13.11 25.64
C ASP A 125 2.35 12.54 25.25
N GLY A 126 3.09 13.21 24.36
CA GLY A 126 4.43 12.81 23.92
C GLY A 126 4.47 11.70 22.87
N TYR A 127 3.35 11.42 22.19
CA TYR A 127 3.21 10.31 21.24
C TYR A 127 3.09 10.74 19.78
N VAL A 128 3.10 12.04 19.47
CA VAL A 128 2.96 12.54 18.09
C VAL A 128 4.03 12.01 17.13
N ASP A 129 5.23 11.68 17.60
CA ASP A 129 6.32 11.12 16.78
C ASP A 129 6.33 9.57 16.75
N ARG A 130 5.33 8.93 17.39
CA ARG A 130 5.19 7.48 17.52
C ARG A 130 3.97 6.93 16.79
N VAL A 131 3.33 7.73 15.94
CA VAL A 131 2.12 7.32 15.20
C VAL A 131 2.49 6.36 14.08
N GLU A 132 1.91 5.16 14.10
CA GLU A 132 2.09 4.13 13.07
C GLU A 132 0.99 4.22 12.01
N SER A 133 -0.26 4.43 12.42
CA SER A 133 -1.37 4.56 11.49
C SER A 133 -2.43 5.56 11.96
N ILE A 134 -3.17 6.11 11.00
CA ILE A 134 -4.36 6.93 11.23
C ILE A 134 -5.47 6.44 10.31
N GLU A 135 -6.60 6.00 10.87
CA GLU A 135 -7.78 5.52 10.14
C GLU A 135 -9.02 6.35 10.47
N ILE A 136 -9.73 6.84 9.46
CA ILE A 136 -10.98 7.58 9.56
C ILE A 136 -12.15 6.64 9.26
N LYS A 137 -12.69 6.02 10.31
CA LYS A 137 -13.82 5.08 10.18
C LYS A 137 -15.13 5.82 9.95
N ARG A 138 -15.73 5.56 8.78
CA ARG A 138 -17.07 6.03 8.37
C ARG A 138 -17.24 7.55 8.48
N GLY A 139 -16.15 8.32 8.39
CA GLY A 139 -16.16 9.78 8.55
C GLY A 139 -16.68 10.26 9.90
N ARG A 140 -16.51 9.46 10.97
CA ARG A 140 -17.05 9.77 12.31
C ARG A 140 -16.03 9.57 13.42
N VAL A 141 -15.23 8.52 13.31
CA VAL A 141 -14.22 8.14 14.29
C VAL A 141 -12.86 8.19 13.63
N VAL A 142 -11.88 8.72 14.35
CA VAL A 142 -10.48 8.72 13.95
C VAL A 142 -9.72 7.86 14.94
N GLU A 143 -9.16 6.76 14.44
CA GLU A 143 -8.30 5.87 15.20
C GLU A 143 -6.86 6.22 14.88
N VAL A 144 -6.03 6.30 15.92
CA VAL A 144 -4.60 6.60 15.80
C VAL A 144 -3.83 5.55 16.58
N SER A 145 -3.22 4.60 15.87
CA SER A 145 -2.36 3.59 16.48
C SER A 145 -0.94 4.14 16.61
N ILE A 146 -0.31 3.87 17.74
CA ILE A 146 1.03 4.33 18.06
C ILE A 146 1.92 3.18 18.50
N ASP A 147 3.21 3.26 18.19
CA ASP A 147 4.23 2.31 18.65
C ASP A 147 4.35 2.39 20.18
N LYS A 148 3.53 1.68 20.94
CA LYS A 148 3.73 1.43 22.37
C LYS A 148 3.07 0.13 22.78
N ARG A 149 3.42 -0.37 23.96
CA ARG A 149 2.64 -1.44 24.58
C ARG A 149 1.38 -0.86 25.19
N ASN A 150 0.24 -1.39 24.75
CA ASN A 150 -1.09 -1.46 25.35
C ASN A 150 -1.39 -0.47 26.50
N PRO A 151 -2.44 0.35 26.39
CA PRO A 151 -3.27 0.56 25.19
C PRO A 151 -2.49 1.38 24.16
N ASP A 152 -2.66 1.14 22.87
CA ASP A 152 -1.85 1.72 21.80
C ASP A 152 -2.67 2.52 20.77
N THR A 153 -4.00 2.53 20.91
CA THR A 153 -4.88 3.14 19.91
C THR A 153 -5.69 4.26 20.53
N TYR A 154 -5.42 5.49 20.10
CA TYR A 154 -6.24 6.64 20.47
C TYR A 154 -7.49 6.72 19.59
N ILE A 155 -8.64 6.93 20.22
CA ILE A 155 -9.92 7.12 19.54
C ILE A 155 -10.34 8.58 19.71
N PHE A 156 -10.56 9.26 18.59
CA PHE A 156 -11.10 10.61 18.53
C PHE A 156 -12.39 10.65 17.71
N ASP A 157 -13.21 11.67 17.93
CA ASP A 157 -14.21 12.06 16.94
C ASP A 157 -13.55 12.86 15.79
N VAL A 158 -14.32 13.16 14.74
CA VAL A 158 -13.84 13.98 13.61
C VAL A 158 -13.45 15.43 13.96
N ASN A 159 -13.89 15.95 15.12
CA ASN A 159 -13.49 17.27 15.61
C ASN A 159 -12.24 17.20 16.51
N GLY A 160 -11.63 16.01 16.61
CA GLY A 160 -10.47 15.75 17.45
C GLY A 160 -10.77 15.71 18.95
N LEU A 161 -12.04 15.57 19.35
CA LEU A 161 -12.38 15.30 20.73
C LEU A 161 -11.96 13.87 21.07
N PHE A 162 -11.15 13.73 22.13
CA PHE A 162 -10.73 12.43 22.64
C PHE A 162 -11.94 11.66 23.19
N ILE A 163 -12.12 10.42 22.72
CA ILE A 163 -13.18 9.51 23.13
C ILE A 163 -12.62 8.45 24.09
N ALA A 164 -11.59 7.73 23.67
CA ALA A 164 -11.07 6.57 24.37
C ALA A 164 -9.63 6.23 23.98
N LEU A 165 -9.01 5.35 24.76
CA LEU A 165 -7.74 4.71 24.47
C LEU A 165 -7.98 3.19 24.51
N GLU A 166 -7.70 2.52 23.40
CA GLU A 166 -8.01 1.09 23.17
C GLU A 166 -6.73 0.26 22.98
N ASP A 167 -6.90 -1.05 23.20
CA ASP A 167 -5.88 -2.12 23.06
C ASP A 167 -5.97 -2.82 21.70
#